data_AF-A0A3P3T9H2-F1
#
_entry.id   AF-A0A3P3T9H2-F1
#
_cell.length_a   1.000
_cell.length_b   1.000
_cell.length_c   1.000
_cell.angle_alpha   90.00
_cell.angle_beta   90.00
_cell.angle_gamma   90.00
#
_symmetry.space_group_name_H-M   'P 1'
#
loop_
_entity.id
_entity.type
_entity.pdbx_description
1 polymer ?
#
loop_
_entity_poly.entity_id
_entity_poly.type
_entity_poly.pdbx_seq_one_letter_code
_entity_poly.pdbx_strand_id
1 'polypeptide(L)' 'MNKKMIIDNLTNQELEFAFWEIVYYRENSGKTVDGVISSTIYFSKEEHGIVWDKEALICEILFEIARRKYAT' A
#
# COMPACT_ATOMS: atom_id res chain seq x y z
N MET A 1 6.62 2.93 14.37
CA MET A 1 5.80 1.79 13.92
C MET A 1 6.40 1.22 12.63
N ASN A 2 6.48 -0.10 12.46
CA ASN A 2 7.11 -0.72 11.29
C ASN A 2 6.13 -0.77 10.11
N LYS A 3 6.50 -0.27 8.92
CA LYS A 3 5.65 -0.25 7.69
C LYS A 3 5.05 -1.62 7.40
N LYS A 4 5.86 -2.65 7.60
CA LYS A 4 5.50 -4.06 7.44
C LYS A 4 4.30 -4.46 8.30
N MET A 5 4.22 -3.96 9.54
CA MET A 5 3.14 -4.30 10.47
C MET A 5 1.77 -3.77 10.03
N ILE A 6 1.70 -2.63 9.32
CA ILE A 6 0.42 -2.12 8.80
C ILE A 6 -0.03 -2.97 7.61
N ILE A 7 0.90 -3.25 6.69
CA ILE A 7 0.60 -4.00 5.46
C ILE A 7 0.26 -5.45 5.79
N ASP A 8 0.95 -6.05 6.76
CA ASP A 8 0.67 -7.41 7.24
C ASP A 8 -0.76 -7.55 7.82
N ASN A 9 -1.33 -6.46 8.35
CA ASN A 9 -2.69 -6.45 8.89
C ASN A 9 -3.78 -6.22 7.84
N LEU A 10 -3.42 -5.88 6.60
CA LEU A 10 -4.39 -5.77 5.52
C LEU A 10 -4.94 -7.14 5.15
N THR A 11 -6.25 -7.19 4.91
CA THR A 11 -6.93 -8.36 4.36
C THR A 11 -6.48 -8.59 2.91
N ASN A 12 -6.65 -9.82 2.41
CA ASN A 12 -6.33 -10.12 1.00
C ASN A 12 -7.13 -9.26 0.02
N GLN A 13 -8.37 -8.91 0.37
CA GLN A 13 -9.21 -8.04 -0.43
C GLN A 13 -8.65 -6.61 -0.48
N GLU A 14 -8.22 -6.05 0.66
CA GLU A 14 -7.59 -4.72 0.71
C GLU A 14 -6.26 -4.68 -0.04
N LEU A 15 -5.48 -5.76 0.03
CA LEU A 15 -4.25 -5.91 -0.75
C LEU A 15 -4.52 -6.00 -2.25
N GLU A 16 -5.53 -6.76 -2.68
CA GLU A 16 -5.93 -6.83 -4.09
C GLU A 16 -6.46 -5.48 -4.60
N PHE A 17 -7.23 -4.75 -3.79
CA PHE A 17 -7.64 -3.38 -4.13
C PHE A 17 -6.45 -2.45 -4.28
N ALA A 18 -5.49 -2.50 -3.34
CA ALA A 18 -4.27 -1.72 -3.45
C ALA A 18 -3.46 -2.09 -4.71
N PHE A 19 -3.41 -3.37 -5.07
CA PHE A 19 -2.76 -3.85 -6.30
C PHE A 19 -3.40 -3.28 -7.57
N TRP A 20 -4.73 -3.36 -7.70
CA TRP A 20 -5.41 -2.84 -8.88
C TRP A 20 -5.27 -1.32 -9.03
N GLU A 21 -5.25 -0.59 -7.91
CA GLU A 21 -4.96 0.85 -7.91
C GLU A 21 -3.52 1.16 -8.33
N ILE A 22 -2.53 0.35 -7.93
CA ILE A 22 -1.13 0.49 -8.37
C ILE A 22 -1.02 0.26 -9.89
N VAL A 23 -1.68 -0.80 -10.39
CA VAL A 23 -1.73 -1.11 -11.83
C VAL A 23 -2.39 0.04 -12.59
N TYR A 24 -3.54 0.52 -12.10
CA TYR A 24 -4.28 1.63 -12.69
C TYR A 24 -3.48 2.94 -12.69
N TYR A 25 -2.78 3.27 -11.59
CA TYR A 25 -1.92 4.44 -11.47
C TYR A 25 -0.79 4.46 -12.51
N ARG A 26 -0.14 3.30 -12.73
CA ARG A 26 0.93 3.17 -13.72
C ARG A 26 0.42 3.37 -15.15
N GLU A 27 -0.82 2.96 -15.42
CA GLU A 27 -1.42 3.00 -16.74
C GLU A 27 -2.18 4.31 -17.04
N ASN A 28 -2.62 5.05 -16.02
CA ASN A 28 -3.62 6.14 -16.16
C ASN A 28 -3.31 7.40 -15.32
N SER A 29 -2.08 7.90 -15.28
CA SER A 29 -1.69 9.04 -14.43
C SER A 29 -2.27 10.43 -14.81
N GLY A 30 -3.57 10.51 -15.10
CA GLY A 30 -4.41 11.64 -14.77
C GLY A 30 -4.99 11.62 -13.34
N LYS A 31 -4.86 10.50 -12.60
CA LYS A 31 -4.92 10.27 -11.12
C LYS A 31 -5.83 9.08 -10.73
N THR A 32 -5.33 8.20 -9.85
CA THR A 32 -5.90 7.82 -8.53
C THR A 32 -4.90 6.99 -7.72
N VAL A 33 -4.69 7.36 -6.44
CA VAL A 33 -3.94 6.66 -5.35
C VAL A 33 -4.57 7.05 -4.00
N ASP A 34 -5.89 7.23 -3.93
CA ASP A 34 -6.45 8.19 -2.95
C ASP A 34 -7.08 7.57 -1.70
N GLY A 35 -7.48 6.30 -1.74
CA GLY A 35 -8.06 5.64 -0.57
C GLY A 35 -6.99 5.14 0.39
N VAL A 36 -6.69 3.85 0.34
CA VAL A 36 -5.88 3.14 1.34
C VAL A 36 -4.44 3.66 1.45
N ILE A 37 -3.74 3.91 0.34
CA ILE A 37 -2.34 4.38 0.37
C ILE A 37 -2.25 5.81 0.91
N SER A 38 -3.08 6.73 0.41
CA SER A 38 -3.07 8.12 0.89
C SER A 38 -3.58 8.22 2.33
N SER A 39 -4.58 7.43 2.69
CA SER A 39 -5.10 7.27 4.05
C SER A 39 -4.04 6.69 5.01
N THR A 40 -3.24 5.71 4.57
CA THR A 40 -2.13 5.14 5.35
C THR A 40 -0.99 6.14 5.55
N ILE A 41 -0.61 6.87 4.50
CA ILE A 41 0.42 7.92 4.58
C ILE A 41 -0.07 9.07 5.45
N TYR A 42 -1.33 9.48 5.29
CA TYR A 42 -1.97 10.53 6.08
C TYR A 42 -2.02 10.14 7.55
N PHE A 43 -2.54 8.96 7.87
CA PHE A 43 -2.62 8.45 9.24
C PHE A 43 -1.23 8.31 9.86
N SER A 44 -0.25 7.77 9.14
CA SER A 44 1.15 7.70 9.61
C SER A 44 1.75 9.09 9.87
N LYS A 45 1.40 10.09 9.06
CA LYS A 45 1.85 11.46 9.27
C LYS A 45 1.19 12.09 10.50
N GLU A 46 -0.12 11.94 10.66
CA GLU A 46 -0.87 12.52 11.78
C GLU A 46 -0.52 11.86 13.13
N GLU A 47 -0.47 10.53 13.18
CA GLU A 47 -0.27 9.77 14.42
C GLU A 47 1.19 9.66 14.83
N HIS A 48 2.11 9.70 13.86
CA HIS A 48 3.52 9.38 14.10
C HIS A 48 4.49 10.42 13.56
N GLY A 49 4.01 11.43 12.83
CA GLY A 49 4.88 12.44 12.20
C GLY A 49 5.72 11.88 11.04
N ILE A 50 5.45 10.66 10.56
CA ILE A 50 6.29 10.00 9.56
C ILE A 50 5.63 10.12 8.19
N VAL A 51 6.33 10.79 7.26
CA VAL A 51 5.98 10.82 5.84
C VAL A 51 6.63 9.64 5.15
N TRP A 52 5.81 8.75 4.59
CA TRP A 52 6.29 7.62 3.82
C TRP A 52 6.36 7.96 2.34
N ASP A 53 7.45 7.53 1.72
CA ASP A 53 7.58 7.53 0.27
C ASP A 53 6.53 6.58 -0.35
N LYS A 54 5.80 7.09 -1.34
CA LYS A 54 4.70 6.37 -1.99
C LYS A 54 5.19 5.14 -2.73
N GLU A 55 6.32 5.24 -3.42
CA GLU A 55 6.88 4.14 -4.21
C GLU A 55 7.35 3.01 -3.30
N ALA A 56 8.04 3.35 -2.20
CA ALA A 56 8.45 2.38 -1.19
C ALA A 56 7.25 1.64 -0.56
N LEU A 57 6.15 2.36 -0.29
CA LEU A 57 4.94 1.74 0.26
C LEU A 57 4.26 0.80 -0.74
N ILE A 58 4.22 1.19 -2.01
CA ILE A 58 3.73 0.37 -3.12
C ILE A 58 4.55 -0.92 -3.24
N CYS A 59 5.88 -0.83 -3.21
CA CYS A 59 6.75 -2.01 -3.27
C CYS A 59 6.48 -3.01 -2.13
N GLU A 60 6.27 -2.53 -0.92
CA GLU A 60 5.98 -3.38 0.25
C GLU A 60 4.60 -4.07 0.13
N ILE A 61 3.58 -3.38 -0.38
CA ILE A 61 2.26 -3.98 -0.66
C ILE A 61 2.38 -5.09 -1.71
N LEU A 62 3.11 -4.83 -2.80
CA LEU A 62 3.35 -5.82 -3.86
C LEU A 62 4.12 -7.04 -3.33
N PHE A 63 5.12 -6.80 -2.49
CA PHE A 63 5.87 -7.87 -1.82
C PHE A 63 4.95 -8.72 -0.95
N GLU A 64 4.08 -8.10 -0.13
CA GLU A 64 3.18 -8.84 0.75
C GLU A 64 2.18 -9.71 -0.04
N ILE A 65 1.67 -9.20 -1.16
CA ILE A 65 0.80 -9.97 -2.06
C ILE A 65 1.54 -11.18 -2.63
N ALA A 66 2.75 -10.96 -3.16
CA ALA A 66 3.57 -12.04 -3.69
C ALA A 66 3.89 -13.07 -2.61
N ARG A 67 4.28 -12.62 -1.42
CA ARG A 67 4.56 -13.49 -0.27
C ARG A 67 3.38 -14.39 0.05
N ARG A 68 2.16 -13.85 0.18
CA ARG A 68 0.97 -14.66 0.49
C ARG A 68 0.60 -15.64 -0.62
N LYS A 69 0.76 -15.23 -1.88
CA LYS A 69 0.41 -16.06 -3.05
C LYS A 69 1.38 -17.22 -3.29
N TYR A 70 2.66 -17.04 -2.95
CA TYR A 70 3.73 -17.99 -3.28
C TYR A 70 4.39 -18.66 -2.05
N ALA A 71 3.86 -18.46 -0.83
CA ALA A 71 4.39 -19.08 0.39
C ALA A 71 4.08 -20.60 0.55
N THR A 72 3.89 -21.32 -0.54
CA THR A 72 3.83 -22.81 -0.56
C THR A 72 5.19 -23.44 -0.43
#